data_AF-A0A345ULY8-F1
#
_entry.id   AF-A0A345ULY8-F1
#
_cell.length_a   1.000
_cell.length_b   1.000
_cell.length_c   1.000
_cell.angle_alpha   90.00
_cell.angle_beta   90.00
_cell.angle_gamma   90.00
#
_symmetry.space_group_name_H-M   'P 1'
#
loop_
_entity.id
_entity.type
_entity.pdbx_description
1 polymer ?
#
loop_
_entity_poly.entity_id
_entity_poly.type
_entity_poly.pdbx_seq_one_letter_code
_entity_poly.pdbx_strand_id
1 'polypeptide(L)'
;MNTTEQFSRITDDIAYLVDEAEALTLVIDVVPATEKSSGITSILDMIYLIDHAQLTYFRPLVEQLFSLPKVQASLPDFRTTADFSSIQHESTEAVLKNLIRNRKSFVAYLQAAGQDCIEKAGEINGQTRTIADVLQEMIVFERQQLKLVAERVLAIDRSNQNKGKPQQ
;
A
#
# COMPACT_ATOMS: atom_id res chain seq x y z
N MET A 1 21.71 -10.89 -9.77
CA MET A 1 20.29 -11.02 -10.15
C MET A 1 20.14 -10.29 -11.47
N ASN A 2 19.65 -10.95 -12.51
CA ASN A 2 19.41 -10.30 -13.81
C ASN A 2 18.07 -9.53 -13.77
N THR A 3 17.83 -8.67 -14.77
CA THR A 3 16.64 -7.80 -14.86
C THR A 3 15.34 -8.61 -14.86
N THR A 4 15.32 -9.76 -15.52
CA THR A 4 14.17 -10.68 -15.56
C THR A 4 13.82 -11.23 -14.17
N GLU A 5 14.80 -11.74 -13.44
CA GLU A 5 14.64 -12.25 -12.07
C GLU A 5 14.17 -11.14 -11.12
N GLN A 6 14.75 -9.94 -11.26
CA GLN A 6 14.36 -8.78 -10.46
C GLN A 6 12.91 -8.38 -10.74
N PHE A 7 12.53 -8.31 -12.01
CA PHE A 7 11.17 -7.96 -12.43
C PHE A 7 10.14 -8.97 -11.92
N SER A 8 10.41 -10.27 -12.08
CA SER A 8 9.52 -11.33 -11.57
C SER A 8 9.33 -11.16 -10.08
N ARG A 9 10.42 -11.07 -9.31
CA ARG A 9 10.36 -10.93 -7.86
C ARG A 9 9.57 -9.69 -7.41
N ILE A 10 9.79 -8.54 -8.04
CA ILE A 10 9.07 -7.31 -7.71
C ILE A 10 7.57 -7.48 -8.03
N THR A 11 7.24 -8.04 -9.19
CA THR A 11 5.85 -8.24 -9.60
C THR A 11 5.14 -9.25 -8.70
N ASP A 12 5.82 -10.33 -8.32
CA ASP A 12 5.34 -11.35 -7.38
C ASP A 12 5.14 -10.76 -5.98
N ASP A 13 6.08 -9.93 -5.51
CA ASP A 13 5.95 -9.22 -4.22
C ASP A 13 4.74 -8.27 -4.23
N ILE A 14 4.45 -7.59 -5.34
CA ILE A 14 3.27 -6.71 -5.47
C ILE A 14 1.98 -7.52 -5.59
N ALA A 15 2.00 -8.64 -6.30
CA ALA A 15 0.87 -9.56 -6.36
C ALA A 15 0.53 -10.11 -4.97
N TYR A 16 1.54 -10.48 -4.18
CA TYR A 16 1.36 -10.93 -2.81
C TYR A 16 0.71 -9.85 -1.91
N LEU A 17 1.00 -8.57 -2.13
CA LEU A 17 0.32 -7.46 -1.44
C LEU A 17 -1.17 -7.34 -1.81
N VAL A 18 -1.58 -7.85 -2.97
CA VAL A 18 -3.02 -7.99 -3.32
C VAL A 18 -3.63 -9.08 -2.45
N ASP A 19 -2.99 -10.25 -2.36
CA ASP A 19 -3.47 -11.39 -1.59
C ASP A 19 -3.61 -11.05 -0.10
N GLU A 20 -2.63 -10.34 0.48
CA GLU A 20 -2.70 -9.86 1.87
C GLU A 20 -3.88 -8.91 2.09
N ALA A 21 -4.11 -7.97 1.15
CA ALA A 21 -5.25 -7.06 1.24
C ALA A 21 -6.59 -7.79 1.06
N GLU A 22 -6.66 -8.80 0.19
CA GLU A 22 -7.85 -9.65 0.04
C GLU A 22 -8.13 -10.45 1.30
N ALA A 23 -7.11 -11.02 1.94
CA ALA A 23 -7.26 -11.74 3.20
C ALA A 23 -7.85 -10.85 4.31
N LEU A 24 -7.47 -9.56 4.35
CA LEU A 24 -8.03 -8.61 5.30
C LEU A 24 -9.55 -8.42 5.13
N THR A 25 -10.10 -8.57 3.93
CA THR A 25 -11.55 -8.43 3.70
C THR A 25 -12.37 -9.43 4.49
N LEU A 26 -11.78 -10.59 4.84
CA LEU A 26 -12.45 -11.64 5.61
C LEU A 26 -12.70 -11.28 7.08
N VAL A 27 -11.96 -10.30 7.60
CA VAL A 27 -11.95 -9.95 9.03
C VAL A 27 -12.28 -8.47 9.28
N ILE A 28 -12.29 -7.64 8.24
CA ILE A 28 -12.38 -6.18 8.40
C ILE A 28 -13.73 -5.72 8.95
N ASP A 29 -14.82 -6.43 8.63
CA ASP A 29 -16.19 -6.07 9.05
C ASP A 29 -16.47 -6.38 10.52
N VAL A 30 -15.67 -7.24 11.14
CA VAL A 30 -15.85 -7.67 12.54
C VAL A 30 -14.89 -6.97 13.50
N VAL A 31 -14.03 -6.08 13.00
CA VAL A 31 -13.13 -5.27 13.82
C VAL A 31 -13.55 -3.80 13.80
N PRO A 32 -13.39 -3.06 14.91
CA PRO A 32 -13.62 -1.63 14.96
C PRO A 32 -12.49 -0.88 14.21
N ALA A 33 -12.51 -0.95 12.89
CA ALA A 33 -11.44 -0.45 12.03
C ALA A 33 -11.26 1.07 12.05
N THR A 34 -12.29 1.80 12.50
CA THR A 34 -12.31 3.26 12.61
C THR A 34 -11.86 3.78 13.99
N GLU A 35 -11.77 2.91 15.00
CA GLU A 35 -11.37 3.32 16.34
C GLU A 35 -9.89 3.71 16.37
N LYS A 36 -9.57 4.77 17.13
CA LYS A 36 -8.19 5.22 17.39
C LYS A 36 -7.82 4.87 18.83
N SER A 37 -6.95 3.88 19.03
CA SER A 37 -6.41 3.55 20.35
C SER A 37 -5.30 4.54 20.71
N SER A 38 -5.47 5.32 21.78
CA SER A 38 -4.42 6.14 22.40
C SER A 38 -3.61 7.03 21.44
N GLY A 39 -4.27 7.71 20.49
CA GLY A 39 -3.62 8.62 19.54
C GLY A 39 -2.95 7.93 18.33
N ILE A 40 -3.10 6.61 18.19
CA ILE A 40 -2.58 5.82 17.06
C ILE A 40 -3.58 5.83 15.90
N THR A 41 -3.09 6.03 14.69
CA THR A 41 -3.73 5.88 13.37
C THR A 41 -4.67 4.67 13.33
N SER A 42 -5.93 4.82 12.91
CA SER A 42 -6.90 3.71 12.83
C SER A 42 -6.54 2.69 11.72
N ILE A 43 -7.18 1.51 11.69
CA ILE A 43 -6.99 0.56 10.58
C ILE A 43 -7.45 1.21 9.27
N LEU A 44 -8.57 1.94 9.29
CA LEU A 44 -9.06 2.71 8.16
C LEU A 44 -8.01 3.72 7.67
N ASP A 45 -7.43 4.50 8.58
CA ASP A 45 -6.39 5.48 8.23
C ASP A 45 -5.16 4.78 7.61
N MET A 46 -4.75 3.62 8.12
CA MET A 46 -3.63 2.86 7.55
C MET A 46 -3.92 2.37 6.13
N ILE A 47 -5.09 1.75 5.91
CA ILE A 47 -5.50 1.25 4.59
C ILE A 47 -5.60 2.42 3.60
N TYR A 48 -6.21 3.54 4.02
CA TYR A 48 -6.29 4.74 3.21
C TYR A 48 -4.91 5.29 2.86
N LEU A 49 -3.98 5.35 3.81
CA LEU A 49 -2.64 5.86 3.54
C LEU A 49 -1.91 5.03 2.47
N ILE A 50 -2.14 3.71 2.44
CA ILE A 50 -1.62 2.84 1.38
C ILE A 50 -2.21 3.24 0.02
N ASP A 51 -3.54 3.31 -0.09
CA ASP A 51 -4.21 3.65 -1.35
C ASP A 51 -3.84 5.06 -1.84
N HIS A 52 -3.78 6.03 -0.92
CA HIS A 52 -3.35 7.39 -1.18
C HIS A 52 -1.91 7.43 -1.71
N ALA A 53 -0.97 6.73 -1.06
CA ALA A 53 0.41 6.66 -1.51
C ALA A 53 0.51 6.05 -2.92
N GLN A 54 -0.28 5.01 -3.18
CA GLN A 54 -0.34 4.35 -4.48
C GLN A 54 -0.80 5.32 -5.57
N LEU A 55 -1.91 6.03 -5.33
CA LEU A 55 -2.56 6.88 -6.33
C LEU A 55 -1.87 8.23 -6.55
N THR A 56 -1.23 8.78 -5.51
CA THR A 56 -0.68 10.15 -5.57
C THR A 56 0.84 10.20 -5.71
N TYR A 57 1.53 9.10 -5.41
CA TYR A 57 2.99 9.05 -5.42
C TYR A 57 3.52 7.91 -6.30
N PHE A 58 3.35 6.65 -5.88
CA PHE A 58 4.06 5.52 -6.50
C PHE A 58 3.65 5.27 -7.94
N ARG A 59 2.35 5.11 -8.20
CA ARG A 59 1.86 4.84 -9.56
C ARG A 59 2.14 6.00 -10.52
N PRO A 60 1.79 7.27 -10.21
CA PRO A 60 2.10 8.39 -11.11
C PRO A 60 3.60 8.51 -11.41
N LEU A 61 4.46 8.29 -10.41
CA LEU A 61 5.90 8.34 -10.60
C LEU A 61 6.39 7.23 -11.54
N VAL A 62 5.91 6.00 -11.35
CA VAL A 62 6.26 4.87 -12.23
C VAL A 62 5.74 5.11 -13.65
N GLU A 63 4.52 5.61 -13.82
CA GLU A 63 3.95 5.94 -15.14
C GLU A 63 4.74 7.04 -15.85
N GLN A 64 5.20 8.07 -15.13
CA GLN A 64 6.06 9.12 -15.67
C GLN A 64 7.42 8.59 -16.08
N LEU A 65 8.10 7.84 -15.19
CA LEU A 65 9.40 7.21 -15.47
C LEU A 65 9.33 6.28 -16.68
N PHE A 66 8.21 5.58 -16.85
CA PHE A 66 8.02 4.69 -17.97
C PHE A 66 7.85 5.45 -19.29
N SER A 67 7.00 6.48 -19.29
CA SER A 67 6.49 7.13 -20.50
C SER A 67 7.40 8.24 -21.05
N LEU A 68 8.20 8.87 -20.19
CA LEU A 68 9.01 10.03 -20.56
C LEU A 68 10.48 9.66 -20.78
N PRO A 69 11.16 10.22 -21.78
CA PRO A 69 12.58 9.96 -22.03
C PRO A 69 13.49 10.58 -20.96
N LYS A 70 13.03 11.62 -20.28
CA LYS A 70 13.72 12.26 -19.15
C LYS A 70 12.69 12.74 -18.14
N VAL A 71 12.81 12.25 -16.91
CA VAL A 71 11.99 12.68 -15.78
C VAL A 71 12.85 13.46 -14.80
N GLN A 72 12.38 14.64 -14.44
CA GLN A 72 12.85 15.39 -13.28
C GLN A 72 11.63 15.82 -12.49
N ALA A 73 11.47 15.29 -11.29
CA ALA A 73 10.29 15.53 -10.47
C ALA A 73 10.67 15.86 -9.03
N SER A 74 9.93 16.80 -8.45
CA SER A 74 9.93 17.03 -7.01
C SER A 74 8.54 16.64 -6.51
N LEU A 75 8.46 15.54 -5.77
CA LEU A 75 7.20 14.99 -5.28
C LEU A 75 7.11 15.20 -3.77
N PRO A 76 5.99 15.76 -3.26
CA PRO A 76 5.78 15.87 -1.82
C PRO A 76 5.68 14.48 -1.18
N ASP A 77 6.07 14.37 0.08
CA ASP A 77 5.87 13.14 0.85
C ASP A 77 4.36 12.88 1.00
N PHE A 78 3.90 11.75 0.46
CA PHE A 78 2.50 11.33 0.50
C PHE A 78 1.94 11.26 1.93
N ARG A 79 2.80 11.05 2.94
CA ARG A 79 2.39 11.03 4.36
C ARG A 79 1.91 12.39 4.86
N THR A 80 2.40 13.46 4.23
CA THR A 80 2.07 14.84 4.60
C THR A 80 0.90 15.39 3.79
N THR A 81 0.59 14.77 2.64
CA THR A 81 -0.51 15.18 1.76
C THR A 81 -1.79 14.36 1.96
N ALA A 82 -1.75 13.31 2.77
CA ALA A 82 -2.92 12.49 3.08
C ALA A 82 -3.94 13.28 3.89
N ASP A 83 -5.18 13.36 3.40
CA ASP A 83 -6.30 14.00 4.10
C ASP A 83 -7.23 12.94 4.71
N PHE A 84 -6.94 12.57 5.95
CA PHE A 84 -7.75 11.59 6.70
C PHE A 84 -9.17 12.11 7.01
N SER A 85 -9.46 13.41 6.84
CA SER A 85 -10.83 13.91 7.02
C SER A 85 -11.75 13.48 5.87
N SER A 86 -11.19 13.26 4.67
CA SER A 86 -11.93 12.86 3.48
C SER A 86 -12.60 11.47 3.59
N ILE A 87 -12.05 10.59 4.43
CA ILE A 87 -12.52 9.21 4.58
C ILE A 87 -13.32 8.93 5.86
N GLN A 88 -13.60 9.95 6.69
CA GLN A 88 -14.23 9.74 8.02
C GLN A 88 -15.61 9.05 7.96
N HIS A 89 -16.27 9.12 6.81
CA HIS A 89 -17.59 8.52 6.58
C HIS A 89 -17.55 7.32 5.63
N GLU A 90 -16.36 6.94 5.16
CA GLU A 90 -16.22 5.77 4.28
C GLU A 90 -16.20 4.47 5.09
N SER A 91 -16.77 3.41 4.52
CA SER A 91 -16.61 2.08 5.09
C SER A 91 -15.20 1.57 4.82
N THR A 92 -14.59 0.92 5.81
CA THR A 92 -13.25 0.33 5.64
C THR A 92 -13.22 -0.70 4.53
N GLU A 93 -14.31 -1.46 4.36
CA GLU A 93 -14.48 -2.39 3.25
C GLU A 93 -14.39 -1.69 1.87
N ALA A 94 -15.02 -0.52 1.71
CA ALA A 94 -15.00 0.22 0.45
C ALA A 94 -13.58 0.73 0.13
N VAL A 95 -12.89 1.30 1.11
CA VAL A 95 -11.49 1.75 0.94
C VAL A 95 -10.57 0.57 0.62
N LEU A 96 -10.75 -0.56 1.31
CA LEU A 96 -9.97 -1.77 1.05
C LEU A 96 -10.25 -2.36 -0.34
N LYS A 97 -11.50 -2.37 -0.80
CA LYS A 97 -11.87 -2.78 -2.17
C LYS A 97 -11.24 -1.86 -3.23
N ASN A 98 -11.22 -0.54 -2.98
CA ASN A 98 -10.56 0.42 -3.86
C ASN A 98 -9.07 0.11 -3.94
N LEU A 99 -8.41 -0.10 -2.80
CA LEU A 99 -7.00 -0.48 -2.73
C LEU A 99 -6.69 -1.74 -3.55
N ILE A 100 -7.45 -2.81 -3.34
CA ILE A 100 -7.28 -4.09 -4.06
C ILE A 100 -7.44 -3.87 -5.57
N ARG A 101 -8.49 -3.15 -5.99
CA ARG A 101 -8.73 -2.85 -7.41
C ARG A 101 -7.58 -2.05 -8.02
N ASN A 102 -7.13 -0.99 -7.34
CA ASN A 102 -6.06 -0.12 -7.79
C ASN A 102 -4.74 -0.89 -7.91
N ARG A 103 -4.43 -1.77 -6.95
CA ARG A 103 -3.23 -2.62 -6.97
C ARG A 103 -3.28 -3.66 -8.09
N LYS A 104 -4.42 -4.35 -8.30
CA LYS A 104 -4.60 -5.27 -9.45
C LYS A 104 -4.40 -4.56 -10.79
N SER A 105 -4.98 -3.36 -10.94
CA SER A 105 -4.77 -2.53 -12.12
C SER A 105 -3.29 -2.17 -12.31
N PHE A 106 -2.57 -1.91 -11.23
CA PHE A 106 -1.15 -1.57 -11.31
C PHE A 106 -0.26 -2.77 -11.64
N VAL A 107 -0.54 -3.94 -11.08
CA VAL A 107 0.14 -5.20 -11.47
C VAL A 107 -0.03 -5.47 -12.96
N ALA A 108 -1.25 -5.37 -13.47
CA ALA A 108 -1.53 -5.54 -14.90
C ALA A 108 -0.78 -4.52 -15.77
N TYR A 109 -0.69 -3.27 -15.31
CA TYR A 109 0.10 -2.22 -15.96
C TYR A 109 1.59 -2.58 -16.03
N LEU A 110 2.20 -3.02 -14.93
CA LEU A 110 3.61 -3.41 -14.89
C LEU A 110 3.90 -4.60 -15.79
N GLN A 111 3.02 -5.60 -15.79
CA GLN A 111 3.12 -6.76 -16.67
C GLN A 111 3.06 -6.35 -18.15
N ALA A 112 2.17 -5.41 -18.51
CA ALA A 112 2.07 -4.89 -19.87
C ALA A 112 3.28 -4.02 -20.27
N ALA A 113 3.89 -3.31 -19.32
CA ALA A 113 5.09 -2.50 -19.55
C ALA A 113 6.34 -3.35 -19.85
N GLY A 114 6.36 -4.60 -19.39
CA GLY A 114 7.44 -5.55 -19.62
C GLY A 114 8.67 -5.34 -18.72
N GLN A 115 9.54 -6.34 -18.66
CA GLN A 115 10.65 -6.39 -17.70
C GLN A 115 11.63 -5.20 -17.80
N ASP A 116 11.87 -4.70 -19.02
CA ASP A 116 12.83 -3.61 -19.26
C ASP A 116 12.38 -2.29 -18.63
N CYS A 117 11.11 -2.17 -18.22
CA CYS A 117 10.61 -0.98 -17.55
C CYS A 117 11.37 -0.68 -16.25
N ILE A 118 11.82 -1.70 -15.51
CA ILE A 118 12.35 -1.51 -14.15
C ILE A 118 13.66 -0.72 -14.11
N GLU A 119 14.40 -0.69 -15.22
CA GLU A 119 15.69 0.01 -15.35
C GLU A 119 15.51 1.48 -15.70
N LYS A 120 14.30 1.90 -16.14
CA LYS A 120 14.04 3.30 -16.46
C LYS A 120 14.22 4.16 -15.22
N ALA A 121 14.92 5.27 -15.39
CA ALA A 121 15.33 6.15 -14.31
C ALA A 121 15.04 7.62 -14.59
N GLY A 122 14.94 8.38 -13.51
CA GLY A 122 14.76 9.82 -13.52
C GLY A 122 15.37 10.45 -12.27
N GLU A 123 15.42 11.78 -12.26
CA GLU A 123 15.90 12.55 -11.12
C GLU A 123 14.71 12.94 -10.24
N ILE A 124 14.54 12.27 -9.11
CA ILE A 124 13.42 12.43 -8.19
C ILE A 124 13.95 12.99 -6.88
N ASN A 125 13.47 14.17 -6.46
CA ASN A 125 13.92 14.85 -5.25
C ASN A 125 15.47 15.02 -5.20
N GLY A 126 16.08 15.27 -6.36
CA GLY A 126 17.54 15.45 -6.49
C GLY A 126 18.36 14.15 -6.48
N GLN A 127 17.71 12.98 -6.53
CA GLN A 127 18.38 11.68 -6.58
C GLN A 127 17.97 10.92 -7.84
N THR A 128 18.93 10.24 -8.47
CA THR A 128 18.60 9.29 -9.54
C THR A 128 17.90 8.08 -8.93
N ARG A 129 16.69 7.79 -9.41
CA ARG A 129 15.91 6.63 -8.99
C ARG A 129 15.39 5.87 -10.20
N THR A 130 15.50 4.56 -10.15
CA THR A 130 14.89 3.65 -11.14
C THR A 130 13.46 3.31 -10.76
N ILE A 131 12.68 2.78 -11.71
CA ILE A 131 11.38 2.17 -11.41
C ILE A 131 11.54 1.05 -10.37
N ALA A 132 12.60 0.24 -10.45
CA ALA A 132 12.89 -0.77 -9.44
C ALA A 132 13.01 -0.19 -8.02
N ASP A 133 13.73 0.94 -7.87
CA ASP A 133 13.89 1.60 -6.56
C ASP A 133 12.56 2.11 -6.00
N VAL A 134 11.71 2.64 -6.87
CA VAL A 134 10.39 3.17 -6.49
C VAL A 134 9.45 2.03 -6.08
N LEU A 135 9.41 0.95 -6.85
CA LEU A 135 8.59 -0.23 -6.54
C LEU A 135 9.08 -0.94 -5.27
N GLN A 136 10.39 -1.00 -5.04
CA GLN A 136 10.93 -1.62 -3.83
C GLN A 136 10.58 -0.80 -2.58
N GLU A 137 10.65 0.54 -2.65
CA GLU A 137 10.19 1.42 -1.58
C GLU A 137 8.70 1.20 -1.29
N MET A 138 7.88 1.16 -2.34
CA MET A 138 6.45 0.88 -2.24
C MET A 138 6.20 -0.43 -1.49
N ILE A 139 6.80 -1.54 -1.94
CA ILE A 139 6.63 -2.86 -1.30
C ILE A 139 7.00 -2.82 0.18
N VAL A 140 8.13 -2.19 0.55
CA VAL A 140 8.56 -2.10 1.95
C VAL A 140 7.56 -1.31 2.78
N PHE A 141 7.11 -0.17 2.27
CA PHE A 141 6.13 0.67 2.95
C PHE A 141 4.79 -0.06 3.12
N GLU A 142 4.26 -0.67 2.06
CA GLU A 142 2.96 -1.35 2.09
C GLU A 142 2.98 -2.56 3.03
N ARG A 143 4.04 -3.40 2.99
CA ARG A 143 4.21 -4.53 3.91
C ARG A 143 4.23 -4.07 5.37
N GLN A 144 4.89 -2.95 5.67
CA GLN A 144 4.89 -2.39 7.02
C GLN A 144 3.50 -1.96 7.46
N GLN A 145 2.72 -1.29 6.60
CA GLN A 145 1.36 -0.88 6.93
C GLN A 145 0.42 -2.09 7.12
N LEU A 146 0.45 -3.07 6.20
CA LEU A 146 -0.37 -4.28 6.30
C LEU A 146 -0.04 -5.09 7.55
N LYS A 147 1.24 -5.17 7.93
CA LYS A 147 1.66 -5.78 9.19
C LYS A 147 1.05 -5.08 10.41
N LEU A 148 1.09 -3.74 10.45
CA LEU A 148 0.47 -2.97 11.54
C LEU A 148 -1.04 -3.19 11.62
N VAL A 149 -1.71 -3.27 10.46
CA VAL A 149 -3.13 -3.62 10.38
C VAL A 149 -3.39 -5.02 10.97
N ALA A 150 -2.62 -6.02 10.54
CA ALA A 150 -2.77 -7.39 11.04
C ALA A 150 -2.53 -7.51 12.55
N GLU A 151 -1.48 -6.85 13.07
CA GLU A 151 -1.19 -6.79 14.50
C GLU A 151 -2.36 -6.19 15.30
N ARG A 152 -3.00 -5.15 14.74
CA ARG A 152 -4.13 -4.48 15.38
C ARG A 152 -5.40 -5.33 15.37
N VAL A 153 -5.68 -6.01 14.25
CA VAL A 153 -6.77 -6.99 14.15
C VAL A 153 -6.59 -8.08 15.21
N LEU A 154 -5.38 -8.65 15.34
CA LEU A 154 -5.08 -9.68 16.33
C LEU A 154 -5.21 -9.17 17.77
N ALA A 155 -4.79 -7.93 18.05
CA ALA A 155 -4.92 -7.33 19.38
C ALA A 155 -6.39 -7.14 19.79
N ILE A 156 -7.24 -6.74 18.84
CA ILE A 156 -8.69 -6.60 19.04
C ILE A 156 -9.33 -7.96 19.31
N ASP A 157 -9.04 -8.97 18.48
CA ASP A 157 -9.60 -10.32 18.65
C ASP A 157 -9.25 -10.92 20.02
N ARG A 158 -7.99 -10.83 20.45
CA ARG A 158 -7.56 -11.27 21.80
C ARG A 158 -8.27 -10.51 22.92
N SER A 159 -8.49 -9.21 22.75
CA SER A 159 -9.21 -8.39 23.73
C SER A 159 -10.67 -8.80 23.86
N ASN A 160 -11.32 -9.16 22.75
CA ASN A 160 -12.69 -9.65 22.73
C ASN A 160 -12.81 -11.04 23.37
N GLN A 161 -11.85 -11.94 23.12
CA GLN A 161 -11.82 -13.27 23.75
C GLN A 161 -11.61 -13.21 25.27
N ASN A 162 -10.79 -12.28 25.77
CA ASN A 162 -10.54 -12.12 27.20
C ASN A 162 -11.72 -11.49 27.97
N LYS A 163 -12.56 -10.67 27.31
CA LYS A 163 -13.78 -10.12 27.92
C LYS A 163 -14.91 -11.17 28.07
N GLY A 164 -14.84 -12.28 27.34
CA GLY A 164 -15.84 -13.36 27.38
C GLY A 164 -15.60 -14.45 28.44
N LYS A 165 -14.51 -14.38 29.23
CA LYS A 165 -14.29 -15.31 30.35
C LYS A 165 -14.83 -14.71 31.66
N PRO A 166 -15.94 -15.23 32.23
CA PRO A 166 -16.33 -14.84 33.58
C PRO A 166 -15.19 -15.20 34.53
N GLN A 167 -14.77 -14.22 35.35
CA GLN A 167 -13.88 -14.47 36.47
C GLN A 167 -14.60 -15.45 37.40
N GLN A 168 -14.08 -16.68 37.48
CA GLN A 168 -14.42 -17.64 38.52
C GLN A 168 -13.57 -17.36 39.76
#